data_AF-A0A9E0JC95-F1
#
_entry.id   AF-A0A9E0JC95-F1
#
_cell.length_a   1.000
_cell.length_b   1.000
_cell.length_c   1.000
_cell.angle_alpha   90.00
_cell.angle_beta   90.00
_cell.angle_gamma   90.00
#
_symmetry.space_group_name_H-M   'P 1'
#
loop_
_entity.id
_entity.type
_entity.pdbx_description
1 polymer ?
#
loop_
_entity_poly.entity_id
_entity_poly.type
_entity_poly.pdbx_seq_one_letter_code
_entity_poly.pdbx_strand_id
1 'polypeptide(L)' 'MTEIYEAIKRSAKRIKEAIEFDDTGYSDNTNSTGDTQLKLDIKSDLIIEEEFAKVACIKEIVSEEKEDKTPLHV' A
#
# COMPACT_ATOMS: atom_id res chain seq x y z
N MET A 1 -10.08 -14.13 9.05
CA MET A 1 -9.64 -12.85 9.67
C MET A 1 -8.16 -12.88 10.02
N THR A 2 -7.64 -14.01 10.52
CA THR A 2 -6.20 -14.20 10.76
C THR A 2 -5.34 -13.88 9.53
N GLU A 3 -5.82 -14.22 8.34
CA GLU A 3 -5.15 -14.01 7.05
C GLU A 3 -4.90 -12.52 6.76
N ILE A 4 -5.83 -11.66 7.15
CA ILE A 4 -5.70 -10.20 7.03
C ILE A 4 -4.58 -9.70 7.94
N TYR A 5 -4.56 -10.15 9.21
CA TYR A 5 -3.49 -9.78 10.14
C TYR A 5 -2.12 -10.28 9.68
N GLU A 6 -2.05 -11.49 9.12
CA GLU A 6 -0.80 -12.00 8.56
C GLU A 6 -0.36 -11.22 7.32
N ALA A 7 -1.29 -10.78 6.46
CA ALA A 7 -0.97 -9.88 5.35
C ALA A 7 -0.46 -8.51 5.81
N ILE A 8 -1.05 -7.92 6.86
CA ILE A 8 -0.56 -6.68 7.48
C ILE A 8 0.87 -6.88 8.00
N LYS A 9 1.16 -7.98 8.72
CA LYS A 9 2.50 -8.27 9.23
C LYS A 9 3.53 -8.42 8.12
N ARG A 10 3.18 -9.10 7.02
CA ARG A 10 4.06 -9.23 5.85
C ARG A 10 4.30 -7.88 5.18
N SER A 11 3.24 -7.10 5.00
CA SER A 11 3.32 -5.75 4.43
C SER A 11 4.25 -4.87 5.27
N ALA A 12 4.09 -4.86 6.59
CA ALA A 12 4.93 -4.07 7.50
C ALA A 12 6.42 -4.44 7.41
N LYS A 13 6.75 -5.73 7.26
CA LYS A 13 8.15 -6.16 7.07
C LYS A 13 8.72 -5.68 5.74
N ARG A 14 7.95 -5.79 4.66
CA ARG A 14 8.36 -5.32 3.32
C ARG A 14 8.50 -3.80 3.27
N ILE A 15 7.60 -3.07 3.93
CA ILE A 15 7.69 -1.60 4.04
C ILE A 15 8.93 -1.20 4.85
N LYS A 16 9.24 -1.91 5.95
CA LYS A 16 10.49 -1.70 6.70
C LYS A 16 11.72 -1.85 5.80
N GLU A 17 11.77 -2.89 4.98
CA GLU A 17 12.87 -3.09 4.03
C GLU A 17 12.93 -1.95 3.01
N ALA A 18 11.79 -1.49 2.48
CA ALA A 18 11.75 -0.34 1.58
C ALA A 18 12.26 0.94 2.25
N ILE A 19 11.92 1.19 3.52
CA ILE A 19 12.45 2.33 4.30
C ILE A 19 13.99 2.24 4.41
N GLU A 20 14.53 1.04 4.59
CA GLU A 20 15.96 0.83 4.81
C GLU A 20 16.80 0.92 3.52
N PHE A 21 16.22 0.56 2.37
CA PHE A 21 16.99 0.32 1.14
C PHE A 21 16.51 1.05 -0.11
N ASP A 22 15.27 1.55 -0.17
CA ASP A 22 14.73 2.26 -1.32
C ASP A 22 14.90 3.79 -1.20
N ASP A 23 14.72 4.49 -2.33
CA ASP A 23 14.71 5.95 -2.38
C ASP A 23 13.44 6.51 -1.70
N THR A 24 13.65 7.27 -0.62
CA THR A 24 12.59 7.91 0.17
C THR A 24 12.36 9.37 -0.22
N GLY A 25 12.96 9.83 -1.32
CA GLY A 25 12.72 11.17 -1.86
C GLY A 25 11.28 11.41 -2.31
N TYR A 26 10.97 12.66 -2.62
CA TYR A 26 9.69 13.03 -3.19
C TYR A 26 9.50 12.42 -4.58
N SER A 27 8.26 12.06 -4.88
CA SER A 27 7.81 11.76 -6.23
C SER A 27 7.40 13.06 -6.94
N ASP A 28 7.31 13.02 -8.27
CA ASP A 28 6.74 14.11 -9.06
C ASP A 28 5.20 14.14 -9.03
N ASN A 29 4.58 13.26 -8.23
CA ASN A 29 3.13 13.10 -8.12
C ASN A 29 2.56 13.83 -6.90
N THR A 30 1.27 14.13 -6.98
CA THR A 30 0.46 14.71 -5.91
C THR A 30 -0.68 13.75 -5.62
N ASN A 31 -0.95 13.44 -4.35
CA ASN A 31 -2.05 12.56 -3.97
C ASN A 31 -3.43 13.24 -4.14
N SER A 32 -4.50 12.50 -3.82
CA SER A 32 -5.88 12.95 -3.91
C SER A 32 -6.22 14.13 -2.99
N THR A 33 -5.42 14.39 -1.95
CA THR A 33 -5.60 15.50 -0.99
C THR A 33 -4.76 16.74 -1.33
N GLY A 34 -3.89 16.67 -2.34
CA GLY A 34 -3.07 17.80 -2.79
C GLY A 34 -1.65 17.82 -2.22
N ASP A 35 -1.21 16.76 -1.54
CA ASP A 35 0.12 16.63 -0.96
C ASP A 35 1.12 16.06 -1.96
N THR A 36 2.34 16.59 -1.98
CA THR A 36 3.45 16.01 -2.76
C THR A 36 3.85 14.67 -2.12
N GLN A 37 3.64 13.57 -2.83
CA GLN A 37 3.85 12.22 -2.30
C GLN A 37 5.33 11.87 -2.19
N LEU A 38 5.74 11.16 -1.14
CA LEU A 38 7.02 10.48 -1.13
C LEU A 38 6.94 9.23 -2.03
N LYS A 39 8.06 8.88 -2.67
CA LYS A 39 8.15 7.59 -3.39
C LYS A 39 7.86 6.41 -2.46
N LEU A 40 8.18 6.56 -1.17
CA LEU A 40 7.89 5.57 -0.15
C LEU A 40 6.39 5.38 0.08
N ASP A 41 5.58 6.43 0.00
CA ASP A 41 4.13 6.35 0.22
C ASP A 41 3.49 5.53 -0.91
N ILE A 42 3.84 5.85 -2.16
CA ILE A 42 3.43 5.10 -3.35
C ILE A 42 3.89 3.64 -3.25
N LYS A 43 5.12 3.40 -2.79
CA LYS A 43 5.66 2.05 -2.65
C LYS A 43 4.93 1.25 -1.56
N SER A 44 4.61 1.89 -0.45
CA SER A 44 3.92 1.28 0.67
C SER A 44 2.49 0.89 0.29
N ASP A 45 1.80 1.75 -0.44
CA ASP A 45 0.49 1.46 -1.03
C ASP A 45 0.53 0.18 -1.87
N LEU A 46 1.45 0.11 -2.84
CA LEU A 46 1.61 -1.07 -3.71
C LEU A 46 1.92 -2.35 -2.93
N ILE A 47 2.78 -2.29 -1.91
CA ILE A 47 3.09 -3.45 -1.06
C ILE A 47 1.82 -3.98 -0.38
N ILE A 48 0.99 -3.10 0.16
CA ILE A 48 -0.25 -3.47 0.84
C ILE A 48 -1.23 -4.08 -0.16
N GLU A 49 -1.42 -3.46 -1.33
CA GLU A 49 -2.31 -4.02 -2.37
C GLU A 49 -1.88 -5.42 -2.78
N GLU A 50 -0.59 -5.66 -3.01
CA GLU A 50 -0.06 -6.96 -3.40
C GLU A 50 -0.26 -8.04 -2.32
N GLU A 51 -0.07 -7.69 -1.03
CA GLU A 51 -0.29 -8.64 0.06
C GLU A 51 -1.78 -8.91 0.30
N PHE A 52 -2.63 -7.89 0.13
CA PHE A 52 -4.07 -8.01 0.36
C PHE A 52 -4.77 -8.70 -0.80
N ALA A 53 -4.28 -8.55 -2.04
CA ALA A 53 -4.74 -9.30 -3.22
C ALA A 53 -4.54 -10.83 -3.10
N LYS A 54 -3.74 -11.28 -2.14
CA LYS A 54 -3.56 -12.71 -1.82
C LYS A 54 -4.61 -13.22 -0.80
N VAL A 55 -5.40 -12.33 -0.22
CA VAL A 55 -6.36 -12.64 0.84
C VAL A 55 -7.77 -12.64 0.27
N ALA A 56 -8.25 -13.82 -0.13
CA ALA A 56 -9.51 -14.01 -0.86
C ALA A 56 -10.77 -13.38 -0.21
N CYS A 57 -10.76 -13.14 1.10
CA CYS A 57 -11.90 -12.53 1.81
C CYS A 57 -11.93 -11.00 1.76
N ILE A 58 -10.91 -10.34 1.20
CA ILE A 58 -10.86 -8.89 1.03
C ILE A 58 -11.47 -8.52 -0.32
N LYS A 59 -12.63 -7.87 -0.31
CA LYS A 59 -13.30 -7.48 -1.56
C LYS A 59 -12.68 -6.24 -2.20
N GLU A 60 -12.34 -5.26 -1.38
CA GLU A 60 -11.85 -3.95 -1.81
C GLU A 60 -11.03 -3.30 -0.70
N ILE A 61 -10.15 -2.38 -1.09
CA ILE A 61 -9.32 -1.56 -0.21
C ILE A 61 -9.45 -0.09 -0.59
N VAL A 62 -9.21 0.80 0.38
CA VAL A 62 -9.20 2.25 0.21
C VAL A 62 -7.87 2.75 0.75
N SER A 63 -7.23 3.65 0.02
CA SER A 63 -5.91 4.21 0.34
C SER A 63 -5.95 5.72 0.23
N GLU A 64 -5.14 6.42 1.02
CA GLU A 64 -4.93 7.86 0.89
C GLU A 64 -4.34 8.23 -0.49
N GLU A 65 -3.46 7.36 -0.99
CA GLU A 65 -2.70 7.60 -2.22
C GLU A 65 -3.56 7.49 -3.49
N LYS A 66 -4.81 7.03 -3.38
CA LYS A 66 -5.72 6.78 -4.50
C LYS A 66 -7.08 7.41 -4.26
N GLU A 67 -7.62 8.04 -5.29
CA GLU A 67 -8.95 8.66 -5.22
C GLU A 67 -10.07 7.61 -5.17
N ASP A 68 -9.93 6.55 -5.96
CA ASP A 68 -10.89 5.46 -6.03
C ASP A 68 -10.49 4.27 -5.16
N LYS A 69 -11.50 3.51 -4.72
CA LYS A 69 -11.31 2.21 -4.09
C LYS A 69 -10.70 1.20 -5.07
N THR A 70 -9.79 0.36 -4.58
CA THR A 70 -9.20 -0.72 -5.37
C THR A 70 -9.96 -2.03 -5.11
N PRO A 71 -10.74 -2.56 -6.07
CA PRO A 71 -11.37 -3.87 -5.95
C PRO A 71 -10.34 -4.99 -6.11
N LEU A 72 -10.41 -6.01 -5.26
CA LEU A 72 -9.47 -7.15 -5.25
C LEU A 72 -10.17 -8.47 -5.58
N HIS A 73 -11.32 -8.75 -4.94
CA HIS A 73 -12.06 -10.00 -5.09
C HIS A 73 -13.57 -9.75 -5.17
N VAL A 74 -14.26 -10.58 -5.97
CA VAL A 74 -15.70 -10.45 -6.29
C VAL A 74 -16.51 -11.52 -5.56
#